data_AF-A0A6G1RKA0-F1
#
_entry.id   AF-A0A6G1RKA0-F1
#
_cell.length_a   1.000
_cell.length_b   1.000
_cell.length_c   1.000
_cell.angle_alpha   90.00
_cell.angle_beta   90.00
_cell.angle_gamma   90.00
#
_symmetry.space_group_name_H-M   'P 1'
#
loop_
_entity.id
_entity.type
_entity.pdbx_description
1 polymer ?
#
loop_
_entity_poly.entity_id
_entity_poly.type
_entity_poly.pdbx_seq_one_letter_code
_entity_poly.pdbx_strand_id
1 'polypeptide(L)'
;KLIKSKQTQEGEFIPLDQTDLSVGFETGDDRLFLVSPLIISHEIDERSPFWDVARHQLEKDDFEIVVILEGMVEATGMTCQARSSYLADEVLWGHRFTLVLSLEEGFYEVDYG
;
A
#
# COMPACT_ATOMS: atom_id res chain seq x y z
N LYS A 1 4.79 -2.61 -3.37
CA LYS A 1 5.76 -3.73 -3.49
C LYS A 1 6.05 -4.26 -2.09
N LEU A 2 6.12 -5.58 -1.91
CA LEU A 2 6.61 -6.24 -0.71
C LEU A 2 8.09 -6.56 -0.90
N ILE A 3 8.94 -6.17 0.03
CA ILE A 3 10.37 -6.45 0.04
C ILE A 3 10.65 -7.42 1.20
N LYS A 4 11.15 -8.61 0.88
CA LYS A 4 11.44 -9.65 1.88
C LYS A 4 12.54 -10.58 1.38
N SER A 5 13.50 -10.94 2.22
CA SER A 5 14.50 -11.95 1.82
C SER A 5 13.85 -13.35 1.81
N LYS A 6 14.16 -14.17 0.81
CA LYS A 6 13.63 -15.54 0.71
C LYS A 6 14.72 -16.54 0.31
N GLN A 7 14.49 -17.80 0.64
CA GLN A 7 15.26 -18.91 0.12
C GLN A 7 14.38 -19.74 -0.83
N THR A 8 14.86 -20.03 -2.03
CA THR A 8 14.11 -20.85 -3.00
C THR A 8 14.13 -22.33 -2.61
N GLN A 9 13.28 -23.14 -3.25
CA GLN A 9 13.24 -24.58 -2.99
C GLN A 9 14.55 -25.28 -3.40
N GLU A 10 15.27 -24.70 -4.35
CA GLU A 10 16.59 -25.14 -4.83
C GLU A 10 17.73 -24.73 -3.88
N GLY A 11 17.42 -23.96 -2.83
CA GLY A 11 18.36 -23.53 -1.80
C GLY A 11 19.05 -22.19 -2.07
N GLU A 12 18.70 -21.49 -3.16
CA GLU A 12 19.26 -20.17 -3.47
C GLU A 12 18.70 -19.13 -2.50
N PHE A 13 19.59 -18.30 -1.92
CA PHE A 13 19.19 -17.18 -1.10
C PHE A 13 19.05 -15.92 -1.94
N ILE A 14 17.85 -15.32 -1.93
CA ILE A 14 17.53 -14.09 -2.65
C ILE A 14 17.35 -12.98 -1.61
N PRO A 15 18.35 -12.07 -1.48
CA PRO A 15 18.21 -10.92 -0.61
C PRO A 15 17.19 -9.93 -1.20
N LEU A 16 16.34 -9.36 -0.34
CA LEU A 16 15.41 -8.28 -0.71
C LEU A 16 14.56 -8.60 -1.95
N ASP A 17 14.04 -9.83 -2.03
CA ASP A 17 13.13 -10.22 -3.10
C ASP A 17 11.91 -9.29 -3.13
N GLN A 18 11.53 -8.87 -4.33
CA GLN A 18 10.46 -7.90 -4.54
C GLN A 18 9.24 -8.60 -5.11
N THR A 19 8.17 -8.62 -4.34
CA THR A 19 6.88 -9.16 -4.76
C THR A 19 5.87 -8.03 -4.98
N ASP A 20 5.11 -8.11 -6.07
CA ASP A 20 4.04 -7.16 -6.34
C ASP A 20 2.86 -7.33 -5.38
N LEU A 21 2.29 -6.21 -4.93
CA LEU A 21 1.04 -6.17 -4.18
C LEU A 21 0.02 -5.48 -5.07
N SER A 22 -0.93 -6.24 -5.61
CA SER A 22 -1.94 -5.69 -6.51
C SER A 22 -2.85 -4.72 -5.78
N VAL A 23 -3.01 -3.51 -6.34
CA VAL A 23 -3.94 -2.48 -5.87
C VAL A 23 -4.98 -2.14 -6.94
N GLY A 24 -5.27 -3.10 -7.82
CA GLY A 24 -6.25 -2.94 -8.89
C GLY A 24 -5.66 -2.63 -10.27
N PHE A 25 -4.43 -3.05 -10.57
CA PHE A 25 -3.83 -2.86 -11.91
C PHE A 25 -4.66 -3.54 -13.03
N GLU A 26 -5.20 -4.73 -12.76
CA GLU A 26 -5.98 -5.49 -13.74
C GLU A 26 -7.33 -4.84 -14.07
N THR A 27 -7.95 -4.20 -13.08
CA THR A 27 -9.22 -3.46 -13.21
C THR A 27 -9.01 -2.00 -13.60
N GLY A 28 -7.80 -1.48 -13.37
CA GLY A 28 -7.41 -0.10 -13.58
C GLY A 28 -7.80 0.84 -12.43
N ASP A 29 -8.09 0.30 -11.25
CA ASP A 29 -8.40 1.05 -10.01
C ASP A 29 -7.14 1.67 -9.37
N ASP A 30 -5.96 1.27 -9.83
CA ASP A 30 -4.66 1.85 -9.47
C ASP A 30 -4.47 3.28 -10.03
N ARG A 31 -5.32 3.70 -10.98
CA ARG A 31 -5.33 5.05 -11.55
C ARG A 31 -6.25 5.95 -10.73
N LEU A 32 -5.64 6.79 -9.92
CA LEU A 32 -6.35 7.58 -8.92
C LEU A 32 -6.76 8.96 -9.45
N PHE A 33 -7.92 9.43 -9.02
CA PHE A 33 -8.31 10.84 -9.11
C PHE A 33 -8.14 11.51 -7.74
N LEU A 34 -6.93 12.00 -7.46
CA LEU A 34 -6.52 12.51 -6.15
C LEU A 34 -6.95 13.97 -5.93
N VAL A 35 -8.19 14.17 -5.48
CA VAL A 35 -8.72 15.49 -5.06
C VAL A 35 -8.95 15.58 -3.54
N SER A 36 -9.15 14.44 -2.89
CA SER A 36 -9.27 14.30 -1.43
C SER A 36 -8.51 13.04 -0.98
N PRO A 37 -8.27 12.82 0.32
CA PRO A 37 -7.61 11.61 0.79
C PRO A 37 -8.33 10.35 0.30
N LEU A 38 -7.58 9.45 -0.35
CA LEU A 38 -8.08 8.17 -0.86
C LEU A 38 -7.48 7.03 -0.05
N ILE A 39 -8.29 5.99 0.16
CA ILE A 39 -7.84 4.73 0.74
C ILE A 39 -7.45 3.80 -0.40
N ILE A 40 -6.18 3.40 -0.44
CA ILE A 40 -5.69 2.38 -1.35
C ILE A 40 -5.80 1.03 -0.67
N SER A 41 -6.37 0.06 -1.36
CA SER A 41 -6.62 -1.27 -0.83
C SER A 41 -5.86 -2.32 -1.63
N HIS A 42 -5.15 -3.19 -0.93
CA HIS A 42 -4.69 -4.47 -1.45
C HIS A 42 -5.64 -5.55 -0.93
N GLU A 43 -6.35 -6.24 -1.82
CA GLU A 43 -7.15 -7.38 -1.44
C GLU A 43 -6.24 -8.57 -1.15
N ILE A 44 -6.40 -9.18 0.04
CA ILE A 44 -5.69 -10.40 0.42
C ILE A 44 -6.51 -11.59 -0.08
N ASP A 45 -6.23 -12.00 -1.32
CA ASP A 45 -6.77 -13.20 -1.97
C ASP A 45 -5.70 -14.31 -2.04
N GLU A 46 -6.03 -15.45 -2.66
CA GLU A 46 -5.12 -16.61 -2.83
C GLU A 46 -3.82 -16.31 -3.59
N ARG A 47 -3.72 -15.16 -4.27
CA ARG A 47 -2.53 -14.70 -4.98
C ARG A 47 -1.69 -13.74 -4.14
N SER A 48 -2.24 -13.21 -3.06
CA SER A 48 -1.54 -12.31 -2.14
C SER A 48 -0.45 -13.07 -1.37
N PRO A 49 0.76 -12.49 -1.20
CA PRO A 49 1.78 -13.07 -0.32
C PRO A 49 1.35 -13.08 1.16
N PHE A 50 0.24 -12.41 1.50
CA PHE A 50 -0.30 -12.37 2.86
C PHE A 50 -1.46 -13.36 3.09
N TRP A 51 -1.85 -14.16 2.08
CA TRP A 51 -3.02 -15.06 2.15
C TRP A 51 -3.03 -15.98 3.37
N ASP A 52 -1.89 -16.64 3.63
CA ASP A 52 -1.74 -17.60 4.73
C ASP A 52 -1.11 -16.99 6.00
N VAL A 53 -0.96 -15.66 6.05
CA VAL A 53 -0.29 -14.98 7.17
C VAL A 53 -1.27 -14.74 8.33
N ALA A 54 -0.96 -15.33 9.48
CA ALA A 54 -1.70 -15.05 10.71
C ALA A 54 -1.16 -13.79 11.41
N ARG A 55 -2.02 -13.10 12.19
CA ARG A 55 -1.64 -11.89 12.96
C ARG A 55 -0.31 -12.03 13.72
N HIS A 56 -0.15 -13.12 14.48
CA HIS A 56 1.03 -13.34 15.32
C HIS A 56 2.32 -13.62 14.51
N GLN A 57 2.17 -13.99 13.23
CA GLN A 57 3.29 -14.15 12.30
C GLN A 57 3.66 -12.80 11.72
N LEU A 58 2.67 -12.00 11.30
CA LEU A 58 2.88 -10.65 10.77
C LEU A 58 3.71 -9.78 11.73
N GLU A 59 3.37 -9.77 13.02
CA GLU A 59 4.08 -9.00 14.06
C GLU A 59 5.54 -9.42 14.28
N LYS A 60 5.94 -10.61 13.81
CA LYS A 60 7.31 -11.15 13.93
C LYS A 60 8.04 -11.23 12.59
N ASP A 61 7.36 -10.85 11.53
CA ASP A 61 7.88 -11.00 10.19
C ASP A 61 8.89 -9.88 9.89
N ASP A 62 9.83 -10.15 9.00
CA ASP A 62 10.86 -9.20 8.58
C ASP A 62 10.62 -8.84 7.11
N PHE A 63 9.83 -7.80 6.89
CA PHE A 63 9.51 -7.27 5.57
C PHE A 63 9.31 -5.76 5.60
N GLU A 64 9.37 -5.17 4.40
CA GLU A 64 9.03 -3.78 4.15
C GLU A 64 8.01 -3.69 3.00
N ILE A 65 6.91 -2.97 3.19
CA ILE A 65 5.98 -2.62 2.12
C ILE A 65 6.36 -1.27 1.58
N VAL A 66 6.91 -1.23 0.37
CA VAL A 66 7.22 0.01 -0.34
C VAL A 66 6.00 0.45 -1.15
N VAL A 67 5.52 1.67 -0.89
CA VAL A 67 4.45 2.32 -1.64
C VAL A 67 5.01 3.40 -2.56
N ILE A 68 4.50 3.44 -3.78
CA ILE A 68 4.94 4.36 -4.82
C ILE A 68 3.70 5.00 -5.41
N LEU A 69 3.69 6.33 -5.44
CA LEU A 69 2.67 7.12 -6.13
C LEU A 69 3.37 7.91 -7.24
N GLU A 70 2.94 7.68 -8.47
CA GLU A 70 3.42 8.40 -9.65
C GLU A 70 2.32 9.31 -10.18
N GLY A 71 2.72 10.48 -10.68
CA GLY A 71 1.78 11.45 -11.24
C GLY A 71 2.48 12.51 -12.07
N MET A 72 1.69 13.40 -12.65
CA MET A 72 2.18 14.58 -13.35
C MET A 72 1.69 15.83 -12.62
N VAL A 73 2.59 16.79 -12.42
CA VAL A 73 2.21 18.09 -11.87
C VAL A 73 1.64 18.95 -12.99
N GLU A 74 0.34 19.25 -12.96
CA GLU A 74 -0.38 19.94 -14.04
C GLU A 74 0.29 21.25 -14.49
N ALA A 75 0.75 22.05 -13.53
CA ALA A 75 1.36 23.36 -13.82
C ALA A 75 2.71 23.28 -14.53
N THR A 76 3.43 22.16 -14.43
CA THR A 76 4.81 22.04 -14.95
C THR A 76 4.95 20.97 -16.03
N GLY A 77 3.98 20.06 -16.15
CA GLY A 77 4.06 18.88 -17.03
C GLY A 77 5.14 17.89 -16.61
N MET A 78 5.78 18.08 -15.45
CA MET A 78 6.82 17.18 -14.96
C MET A 78 6.19 15.97 -14.30
N THR A 79 6.76 14.80 -14.55
CA THR A 79 6.44 13.59 -13.80
C THR A 79 7.05 13.67 -12.40
N CYS A 80 6.29 13.30 -11.40
CA CYS A 80 6.72 13.19 -10.01
C CYS A 80 6.48 11.76 -9.51
N GLN A 81 7.33 11.34 -8.56
CA GLN A 81 7.20 10.07 -7.88
C GLN A 81 7.40 10.31 -6.39
N ALA A 82 6.38 10.02 -5.60
CA ALA A 82 6.44 9.96 -4.15
C ALA A 82 6.65 8.50 -3.73
N ARG A 83 7.52 8.28 -2.75
CA ARG A 83 7.81 6.95 -2.19
C ARG A 83 7.73 7.02 -0.68
N SER A 84 7.16 5.99 -0.08
CA SER A 84 7.16 5.78 1.36
C SER A 84 7.21 4.27 1.60
N SER A 85 7.38 3.85 2.86
CA SER A 85 7.39 2.45 3.21
C SER A 85 6.83 2.21 4.61
N TYR A 86 6.42 0.96 4.84
CA TYR A 86 5.92 0.47 6.12
C TYR A 86 6.64 -0.81 6.48
N LEU A 87 7.23 -0.86 7.67
CA LEU A 87 7.76 -2.07 8.29
C LEU A 87 6.63 -2.94 8.85
N ALA A 88 6.95 -4.20 9.16
CA ALA A 88 5.96 -5.14 9.68
C ALA A 88 5.24 -4.66 10.96
N ASP A 89 5.95 -3.96 11.86
CA ASP A 89 5.41 -3.41 13.10
C ASP A 89 4.59 -2.11 12.92
N GLU A 90 4.66 -1.49 11.75
CA GLU A 90 3.86 -0.32 11.35
C GLU A 90 2.52 -0.73 10.71
N VAL A 91 2.34 -2.01 10.38
CA VAL A 91 1.09 -2.55 9.82
C VAL A 91 0.14 -2.99 10.94
N LEU A 92 -0.86 -2.15 11.22
CA LEU A 92 -1.77 -2.35 12.35
C LEU A 92 -2.93 -3.31 12.03
N TRP A 93 -2.85 -4.54 12.55
CA TRP A 93 -3.92 -5.54 12.37
C TRP A 93 -5.21 -5.17 13.11
N GLY A 94 -6.34 -5.21 12.41
CA GLY A 94 -7.67 -4.98 13.00
C GLY A 94 -7.99 -3.49 13.23
N HIS A 95 -7.21 -2.60 12.63
CA HIS A 95 -7.46 -1.16 12.64
C HIS A 95 -8.20 -0.70 11.37
N ARG A 96 -8.84 0.47 11.46
CA ARG A 96 -9.46 1.19 10.35
C ARG A 96 -9.06 2.66 10.43
N PHE A 97 -8.94 3.32 9.29
CA PHE A 97 -8.74 4.76 9.24
C PHE A 97 -9.97 5.49 9.80
N THR A 98 -9.72 6.59 10.50
CA THR A 98 -10.77 7.56 10.84
C THR A 98 -11.25 8.25 9.56
N LEU A 99 -12.55 8.49 9.47
CA LEU A 99 -13.13 9.24 8.36
C LEU A 99 -12.74 10.72 8.49
N VAL A 100 -12.01 11.23 7.49
CA VAL A 100 -11.50 12.61 7.45
C VAL A 100 -12.35 13.56 6.60
N LEU A 101 -13.36 13.05 5.90
CA LEU A 101 -14.21 13.81 5.00
C LEU A 101 -15.62 13.97 5.59
N SER A 102 -16.04 15.19 5.88
CA SER A 102 -17.41 15.50 6.35
C SER A 102 -18.17 16.35 5.33
N LEU A 103 -19.51 16.32 5.40
CA LEU A 103 -20.39 17.20 4.62
C LEU A 103 -21.04 18.19 5.58
N GLU A 104 -20.67 19.46 5.48
CA GLU A 104 -21.20 20.55 6.31
C GLU A 104 -21.78 21.65 5.43
N GLU A 105 -23.03 22.04 5.71
CA GLU A 105 -23.73 23.16 5.04
C GLU A 105 -23.66 23.16 3.49
N GLY A 106 -23.57 21.97 2.89
CA GLY A 106 -23.50 21.79 1.43
C GLY A 106 -22.08 21.77 0.83
N PHE A 107 -21.05 21.79 1.66
CA PHE A 107 -19.64 21.69 1.26
C PHE A 107 -18.98 20.47 1.90
N TYR A 108 -17.98 19.91 1.20
CA TYR A 108 -17.13 18.87 1.74
C TYR A 108 -15.94 19.50 2.46
N GLU A 109 -15.73 19.13 3.72
CA GLU A 109 -14.58 19.52 4.51
C GLU A 109 -13.66 18.31 4.73
N VAL A 110 -12.35 18.55 4.69
CA VAL A 110 -11.32 17.53 4.95
C VAL A 110 -10.51 17.94 6.17
N ASP A 111 -10.61 17.15 7.23
CA ASP A 111 -9.83 17.32 8.46
C ASP A 111 -8.57 16.44 8.41
N TYR A 112 -7.40 17.07 8.32
CA TYR A 112 -6.10 16.38 8.29
C TYR A 112 -5.51 16.14 9.70
N GLY A 113 -6.19 16.58 10.77
CA GLY A 113 -5.75 16.48 12.16
C GLY A 113 -5.28 17.80 12.78
#